data_AF-A0A9E0BWS1-F1
#
_entry.id   AF-A0A9E0BWS1-F1
#
_cell.length_a   1.000
_cell.length_b   1.000
_cell.length_c   1.000
_cell.angle_alpha   90.00
_cell.angle_beta   90.00
_cell.angle_gamma   90.00
#
_symmetry.space_group_name_H-M   'P 1'
#
loop_
_entity.id
_entity.type
_entity.pdbx_description
1 polymer ?
#
loop_
_entity_poly.entity_id
_entity_poly.type
_entity_poly.pdbx_seq_one_letter_code
_entity_poly.pdbx_strand_id
1 'polypeptide(L)'
;MSRTAHLARLERERLLILERRGRARAEALAVTQGIAETVALSQARGAAMEAPATPRKPHRRQAGLEWLARQGRLNDQQKQAGERYGTYYRRAEAGMALGSSLDIKHGDNPQGTPLTEVLAQAEARMAAAAKLALYRRKLHQHPTLLAACDLVCGQELTPREAARTDREAGRLEAVLEVALDLLAQEGAAQGS
;
A
#
# COMPACT_ATOMS: atom_id res chain seq x y z
N MET A 1 28.56 -6.73 40.47
CA MET A 1 28.00 -5.38 40.22
C MET A 1 26.78 -5.20 41.12
N SER A 2 26.77 -4.20 41.99
CA SER A 2 25.70 -4.06 42.99
C SER A 2 24.38 -3.61 42.35
N ARG A 3 23.25 -4.12 42.88
CA ARG A 3 21.89 -3.73 42.47
C ARG A 3 21.68 -2.21 42.53
N THR A 4 22.36 -1.55 43.46
CA THR A 4 22.35 -0.10 43.64
C THR A 4 23.02 0.65 42.48
N ALA A 5 24.14 0.13 41.95
CA ALA A 5 24.81 0.73 40.79
C ALA A 5 23.98 0.61 39.50
N HIS A 6 23.22 -0.48 39.36
CA HIS A 6 22.31 -0.68 38.24
C HIS A 6 21.11 0.27 38.27
N LEU A 7 20.50 0.48 39.45
CA LEU A 7 19.39 1.43 39.63
C LEU A 7 19.83 2.88 39.37
N ALA A 8 21.00 3.28 39.86
CA ALA A 8 21.55 4.61 39.62
C ALA A 8 21.81 4.88 38.12
N ARG A 9 22.19 3.85 37.35
CA ARG A 9 22.37 3.94 35.90
C ARG A 9 21.04 4.15 35.17
N LEU A 10 20.01 3.36 35.50
CA LEU A 10 18.68 3.48 34.88
C LEU A 10 18.03 4.83 35.16
N GLU A 11 18.21 5.35 36.38
CA GLU A 11 17.70 6.67 36.76
C GLU A 11 18.40 7.79 35.98
N ARG A 12 19.72 7.70 35.80
CA ARG A 12 20.50 8.62 34.97
C ARG A 12 20.05 8.59 33.50
N GLU A 13 19.83 7.39 32.94
CA GLU A 13 19.35 7.23 31.55
C GLU A 13 17.94 7.84 31.37
N ARG A 14 17.04 7.65 32.34
CA ARG A 14 15.69 8.25 32.33
C ARG A 14 15.73 9.78 32.36
N LEU A 15 16.58 10.36 33.19
CA LEU A 15 16.74 11.82 33.30
C LEU A 15 17.26 12.43 31.98
N LEU A 16 18.24 11.77 31.33
CA LEU A 16 18.78 12.23 30.04
C LEU A 16 17.73 12.21 28.91
N ILE A 17 16.84 11.21 28.90
CA ILE A 17 15.75 11.14 27.91
C ILE A 17 14.75 12.28 28.11
N LEU A 18 14.40 12.61 29.36
CA LEU A 18 13.50 13.71 29.67
C LEU A 18 14.10 15.06 29.32
N GLU A 19 15.38 15.27 29.61
CA GLU A 19 16.12 16.49 29.25
C GLU A 19 16.15 16.70 27.74
N ARG A 20 16.48 15.66 26.95
CA ARG A 20 16.47 15.73 25.48
C ARG A 20 15.09 16.05 24.92
N ARG A 21 14.03 15.46 25.47
CA ARG A 21 12.65 15.75 25.07
C ARG A 21 12.23 17.17 25.42
N GLY A 22 12.63 17.68 26.59
CA GLY A 22 12.40 19.06 27.01
C GLY A 22 13.08 20.05 26.07
N ARG A 23 14.36 19.80 25.75
CA ARG A 23 15.16 20.61 24.84
C ARG A 23 14.59 20.63 23.42
N ALA A 24 14.22 19.48 22.87
CA ALA A 24 13.62 19.39 21.54
C ALA A 24 12.29 20.14 21.45
N ARG A 25 11.47 20.12 22.52
CA ARG A 25 10.23 20.90 22.58
C ARG A 25 10.50 22.41 22.65
N ALA A 26 11.47 22.83 23.45
CA ALA A 26 11.85 24.24 23.54
C ALA A 26 12.41 24.76 22.20
N GLU A 27 13.24 23.97 21.52
CA GLU A 27 13.79 24.29 20.20
C GLU A 27 12.67 24.40 19.15
N ALA A 28 11.72 23.46 19.14
CA ALA A 28 10.57 23.52 18.24
C ALA A 28 9.72 24.78 18.47
N LEU A 29 9.44 25.12 19.73
CA LEU A 29 8.70 26.34 20.08
C LEU A 29 9.44 27.60 19.62
N ALA A 30 10.75 27.68 19.86
CA ALA A 30 11.59 28.80 19.44
C ALA A 30 11.60 28.97 17.91
N VAL A 31 11.68 27.87 17.15
CA VAL A 31 11.59 27.89 15.68
C VAL A 31 10.23 28.38 15.23
N THR A 32 9.13 27.89 15.82
CA THR A 32 7.79 28.33 15.44
C THR A 32 7.56 29.82 15.74
N GLN A 33 8.08 30.31 16.85
CA GLN A 33 7.98 31.72 17.22
C GLN A 33 8.82 32.60 16.28
N GLY A 34 10.05 32.20 15.97
CA GLY A 34 10.90 32.92 15.02
C GLY A 34 10.31 32.99 13.62
N ILE A 35 9.67 31.92 13.14
CA ILE A 35 8.94 31.91 11.86
C ILE A 35 7.77 32.91 11.92
N ALA A 36 6.97 32.89 12.99
CA ALA A 36 5.84 33.80 13.14
C ALA A 36 6.28 35.28 13.13
N GLU A 37 7.35 35.62 13.83
CA GLU A 37 7.93 36.96 13.86
C GLU A 37 8.45 37.40 12.47
N THR A 38 9.10 36.49 11.75
CA THR A 38 9.64 36.76 10.40
C THR A 38 8.51 36.95 9.37
N VAL A 39 7.44 36.15 9.47
CA VAL A 39 6.25 36.29 8.63
C VAL A 39 5.53 37.61 8.92
N ALA A 40 5.36 37.97 10.20
CA ALA A 40 4.74 39.23 10.60
C ALA A 40 5.54 40.44 10.10
N LEU A 41 6.87 40.42 10.23
CA LEU A 41 7.75 41.46 9.69
C LEU A 41 7.68 41.57 8.16
N SER A 42 7.56 40.43 7.47
CA SER A 42 7.45 40.39 6.00
C SER A 42 6.10 40.91 5.51
N GLN A 43 5.01 40.60 6.23
CA GLN A 43 3.67 41.14 5.96
C GLN A 43 3.59 42.64 6.24
N ALA A 44 4.17 43.12 7.35
CA ALA A 44 4.21 44.54 7.69
C ALA A 44 5.02 45.39 6.69
N ARG A 45 5.98 44.79 5.99
CA ARG A 45 6.78 45.43 4.93
C ARG A 45 6.11 45.46 3.56
N GLY A 46 4.86 44.98 3.45
CA GLY A 46 4.10 45.03 2.20
C GLY A 46 4.65 44.15 1.09
N ALA A 47 5.50 43.17 1.42
CA ALA A 47 5.90 42.16 0.45
C ALA A 47 4.65 41.33 0.13
N ALA A 48 4.18 41.41 -1.12
CA ALA A 48 3.22 40.46 -1.66
C ALA A 48 3.91 39.10 -1.72
N MET A 49 4.00 38.42 -0.57
CA MET A 49 4.39 37.03 -0.53
C MET A 49 3.26 36.25 -1.19
N GLU A 50 3.52 35.84 -2.43
CA GLU A 50 2.75 34.82 -3.11
C GLU A 50 2.60 33.67 -2.12
N ALA A 51 1.37 33.47 -1.63
CA ALA A 51 1.11 32.44 -0.64
C ALA A 51 1.66 31.12 -1.20
N PRO A 52 2.46 30.35 -0.43
CA PRO A 52 2.94 29.08 -0.93
C PRO A 52 1.71 28.28 -1.36
N ALA A 53 1.68 27.88 -2.63
CA ALA A 53 0.60 27.09 -3.19
C ALA A 53 0.26 26.01 -2.19
N THR A 54 -0.99 26.00 -1.71
CA THR A 54 -1.44 24.99 -0.74
C THR A 54 -0.98 23.64 -1.28
N PRO A 55 -0.27 22.82 -0.48
CA PRO A 55 0.17 21.52 -0.97
C PRO A 55 -1.08 20.80 -1.44
N ARG A 56 -1.20 20.59 -2.76
CA ARG A 56 -2.26 19.77 -3.34
C ARG A 56 -2.24 18.49 -2.54
N LYS A 57 -3.34 18.19 -1.83
CA LYS A 57 -3.48 16.94 -1.08
C LYS A 57 -2.96 15.83 -2.00
N PRO A 58 -2.04 14.97 -1.53
CA PRO A 58 -1.50 13.91 -2.37
C PRO A 58 -2.68 13.18 -2.99
N HIS A 59 -2.79 13.26 -4.33
CA HIS A 59 -3.89 12.68 -5.06
C HIS A 59 -3.78 11.17 -4.86
N ARG A 60 -4.51 10.62 -3.87
CA ARG A 60 -4.52 9.18 -3.64
C ARG A 60 -4.98 8.54 -4.94
N ARG A 61 -4.10 7.73 -5.53
CA ARG A 61 -4.42 6.96 -6.73
C ARG A 61 -5.59 6.07 -6.36
N GLN A 62 -6.74 6.25 -7.03
CA GLN A 62 -7.88 5.35 -6.83
C GLN A 62 -7.55 4.04 -7.52
N ALA A 63 -7.74 2.92 -6.82
CA ALA A 63 -7.57 1.61 -7.43
C ALA A 63 -8.61 1.44 -8.55
N GLY A 64 -8.23 0.79 -9.66
CA GLY A 64 -9.10 0.63 -10.84
C GLY A 64 -10.50 0.09 -10.54
N LEU A 65 -10.61 -0.87 -9.61
CA LEU A 65 -11.89 -1.43 -9.17
C LEU A 65 -12.75 -0.44 -8.37
N GLU A 66 -12.13 0.37 -7.51
CA GLU A 66 -12.85 1.38 -6.73
C GLU A 66 -13.38 2.49 -7.63
N TRP A 67 -12.57 2.89 -8.62
CA TRP A 67 -12.98 3.84 -9.65
C TRP A 67 -14.18 3.31 -10.43
N LEU A 68 -14.14 2.06 -10.91
CA LEU A 68 -15.23 1.45 -11.67
C LEU A 68 -16.53 1.32 -10.86
N ALA A 69 -16.43 0.89 -9.60
CA ALA A 69 -17.58 0.79 -8.70
C ALA A 69 -18.21 2.16 -8.44
N ARG A 70 -17.39 3.20 -8.24
CA ARG A 70 -17.87 4.58 -8.06
C ARG A 70 -18.58 5.12 -9.30
N GLN A 71 -18.18 4.69 -10.50
CA GLN A 71 -18.86 5.03 -11.75
C GLN A 71 -20.15 4.19 -11.98
N GLY A 72 -20.52 3.30 -11.07
CA GLY A 72 -21.70 2.43 -11.19
C GLY A 72 -21.54 1.34 -12.25
N ARG A 73 -20.30 1.03 -12.65
CA ARG A 73 -20.00 0.07 -13.72
C ARG A 73 -19.75 -1.35 -13.24
N LEU A 74 -19.63 -1.51 -11.93
CA LEU A 74 -19.52 -2.81 -11.28
C LEU A 74 -20.55 -2.90 -10.15
N ASN A 75 -21.18 -4.05 -10.02
CA ASN A 75 -21.97 -4.40 -8.86
C ASN A 75 -21.07 -4.89 -7.70
N ASP A 76 -21.64 -5.02 -6.50
CA ASP A 76 -20.88 -5.40 -5.30
C ASP A 76 -20.26 -6.81 -5.41
N GLN A 77 -20.93 -7.75 -6.08
CA GLN A 77 -20.43 -9.12 -6.25
C GLN A 77 -19.21 -9.16 -7.17
N GLN A 78 -19.27 -8.44 -8.30
CA GLN A 78 -18.17 -8.26 -9.25
C GLN A 78 -16.99 -7.57 -8.57
N LYS A 79 -17.25 -6.51 -7.80
CA LYS A 79 -16.22 -5.79 -7.03
C LYS A 79 -15.51 -6.73 -6.05
N GLN A 80 -16.25 -7.47 -5.24
CA GLN A 80 -15.69 -8.43 -4.30
C GLN A 80 -14.90 -9.55 -5.00
N ALA A 81 -15.38 -10.04 -6.15
CA ALA A 81 -14.66 -11.03 -6.95
C ALA A 81 -13.32 -10.48 -7.45
N GLY A 82 -13.31 -9.25 -7.96
CA GLY A 82 -12.10 -8.55 -8.38
C GLY A 82 -11.13 -8.29 -7.24
N GLU A 83 -11.60 -7.88 -6.07
CA GLU A 83 -10.77 -7.66 -4.88
C GLU A 83 -10.11 -8.95 -4.37
N ARG A 84 -10.87 -10.07 -4.35
CA ARG A 84 -10.30 -11.39 -4.03
C ARG A 84 -9.21 -11.77 -5.03
N TYR A 85 -9.50 -11.65 -6.32
CA TYR A 85 -8.52 -11.93 -7.38
C TYR A 85 -7.26 -11.09 -7.20
N GLY A 86 -7.41 -9.77 -7.05
CA GLY A 86 -6.31 -8.82 -6.86
C GLY A 86 -5.47 -9.12 -5.61
N THR A 87 -6.11 -9.51 -4.52
CA THR A 87 -5.43 -9.88 -3.28
C THR A 87 -4.51 -11.09 -3.48
N TYR A 88 -5.01 -12.14 -4.13
CA TYR A 88 -4.18 -13.31 -4.42
C TYR A 88 -3.09 -13.02 -5.45
N TYR A 89 -3.40 -12.21 -6.48
CA TYR A 89 -2.42 -11.74 -7.46
C TYR A 89 -1.25 -11.02 -6.78
N ARG A 90 -1.53 -9.97 -6.00
CA ARG A 90 -0.49 -9.18 -5.32
C ARG A 90 0.30 -10.02 -4.33
N ARG A 91 -0.33 -10.93 -3.59
CA ARG A 91 0.38 -11.84 -2.68
C ARG A 91 1.29 -12.84 -3.42
N ALA A 92 0.85 -13.34 -4.59
CA ALA A 92 1.66 -14.24 -5.40
C ALA A 92 2.86 -13.53 -6.05
N GLU A 93 2.66 -12.28 -6.49
CA GLU A 93 3.63 -11.44 -7.20
C GLU A 93 4.61 -10.71 -6.25
N ALA A 94 4.21 -10.40 -5.01
CA ALA A 94 5.04 -9.68 -4.03
C ALA A 94 6.41 -10.34 -3.79
N GLY A 95 6.52 -11.65 -4.00
CA GLY A 95 7.78 -12.37 -3.85
C GLY A 95 8.70 -12.33 -5.08
N MET A 96 8.31 -11.74 -6.22
CA MET A 96 9.26 -11.40 -7.30
C MET A 96 10.05 -10.12 -7.00
N ALA A 97 9.57 -9.29 -6.06
CA ALA A 97 10.24 -8.08 -5.60
C ALA A 97 11.05 -8.29 -4.31
N LEU A 98 11.25 -9.53 -3.86
CA LEU A 98 12.23 -9.82 -2.82
C LEU A 98 13.62 -9.53 -3.39
N GLY A 99 14.11 -8.32 -3.10
CA GLY A 99 15.50 -7.95 -3.28
C GLY A 99 16.39 -9.04 -2.68
N SER A 100 17.42 -9.40 -3.46
CA SER A 100 18.57 -10.24 -3.15
C SER A 100 18.42 -11.26 -2.00
N SER A 101 18.64 -12.53 -2.34
CA SER A 101 18.79 -13.66 -1.40
C SER A 101 19.90 -13.49 -0.33
N LEU A 102 20.58 -12.34 -0.28
CA LEU A 102 21.62 -11.98 0.68
C LEU A 102 21.10 -11.49 2.04
N ASP A 103 19.80 -11.20 2.19
CA ASP A 103 19.21 -10.76 3.48
C ASP A 103 18.61 -11.91 4.33
N ILE A 104 18.69 -13.15 3.85
CA ILE A 104 18.19 -14.32 4.58
C ILE A 104 19.26 -14.81 5.56
N LYS A 105 19.02 -14.63 6.86
CA LYS A 105 19.97 -14.94 7.93
C LYS A 105 20.07 -16.43 8.22
N HIS A 106 21.29 -16.97 8.18
CA HIS A 106 21.68 -18.13 8.97
C HIS A 106 22.45 -17.61 10.20
N GLY A 107 21.76 -17.43 11.34
CA GLY A 107 22.40 -17.15 12.64
C GLY A 107 22.42 -15.68 13.11
N ASP A 108 22.09 -15.55 14.39
CA ASP A 108 22.40 -14.54 15.44
C ASP A 108 22.73 -13.08 15.06
N ASN A 109 21.93 -12.46 14.18
CA ASN A 109 22.08 -11.05 13.85
C ASN A 109 20.75 -10.29 14.15
N PRO A 110 20.71 -9.26 15.01
CA PRO A 110 19.47 -8.67 15.55
C PRO A 110 18.66 -7.75 14.61
N GLN A 111 19.11 -7.50 13.37
CA GLN A 111 18.47 -6.55 12.43
C GLN A 111 17.76 -7.18 11.20
N GLY A 112 17.20 -8.39 11.28
CA GLY A 112 16.71 -9.06 10.06
C GLY A 112 15.64 -10.10 10.32
N THR A 113 14.89 -10.42 9.26
CA THR A 113 13.67 -11.21 9.31
C THR A 113 13.96 -12.65 9.78
N PRO A 114 13.26 -13.16 10.81
CA PRO A 114 13.47 -14.52 11.30
C PRO A 114 13.05 -15.56 10.25
N LEU A 115 13.75 -16.70 10.21
CA LEU A 115 13.48 -17.79 9.25
C LEU A 115 12.03 -18.27 9.28
N THR A 116 11.41 -18.29 10.46
CA THR A 116 9.99 -18.64 10.63
C THR A 116 9.05 -17.72 9.88
N GLU A 117 9.33 -16.41 9.86
CA GLU A 117 8.55 -15.43 9.08
C GLU A 117 8.78 -15.61 7.58
N VAL A 118 10.01 -15.91 7.17
CA VAL A 118 10.33 -16.21 5.76
C VAL A 118 9.57 -17.46 5.27
N LEU A 119 9.55 -18.52 6.08
CA LEU A 119 8.80 -19.74 5.77
C LEU A 119 7.29 -19.49 5.73
N ALA A 120 6.74 -18.78 6.72
CA ALA A 120 5.32 -18.42 6.74
C ALA A 120 4.93 -17.56 5.52
N GLN A 121 5.80 -16.65 5.10
CA GLN A 121 5.58 -15.83 3.90
C GLN A 121 5.62 -16.68 2.62
N ALA A 122 6.53 -17.65 2.54
CA ALA A 122 6.61 -18.59 1.41
C ALA A 122 5.36 -19.47 1.31
N GLU A 123 4.87 -20.02 2.43
CA GLU A 123 3.65 -20.80 2.50
C GLU A 123 2.42 -19.97 2.09
N ALA A 124 2.28 -18.75 2.63
CA ALA A 124 1.20 -17.84 2.29
C ALA A 124 1.22 -17.49 0.79
N ARG A 125 2.40 -17.33 0.19
CA ARG A 125 2.58 -17.10 -1.24
C ARG A 125 2.16 -18.31 -2.06
N MET A 126 2.59 -19.52 -1.68
CA MET A 126 2.20 -20.75 -2.37
C MET A 126 0.68 -20.94 -2.34
N ALA A 127 0.06 -20.72 -1.18
CA ALA A 127 -1.40 -20.77 -1.05
C ALA A 127 -2.09 -19.72 -1.94
N ALA A 128 -1.57 -18.48 -1.98
CA ALA A 128 -2.10 -17.44 -2.85
C ALA A 128 -1.93 -17.76 -4.34
N ALA A 129 -0.79 -18.30 -4.75
CA ALA A 129 -0.52 -18.73 -6.12
C ALA A 129 -1.45 -19.88 -6.55
N ALA A 130 -1.71 -20.84 -5.66
CA ALA A 130 -2.67 -21.92 -5.91
C ALA A 130 -4.10 -21.37 -6.09
N LYS A 131 -4.53 -20.43 -5.24
CA LYS A 131 -5.84 -19.76 -5.38
C LYS A 131 -5.93 -18.94 -6.66
N LEU A 132 -4.87 -18.20 -7.02
CA LEU A 132 -4.82 -17.45 -8.27
C LEU A 132 -4.91 -18.38 -9.49
N ALA A 133 -4.21 -19.51 -9.48
CA ALA A 133 -4.28 -20.51 -10.54
C ALA A 133 -5.70 -21.07 -10.72
N LEU A 134 -6.46 -21.27 -9.62
CA LEU A 134 -7.87 -21.67 -9.71
C LEU A 134 -8.71 -20.60 -10.42
N TYR A 135 -8.55 -19.32 -10.08
CA TYR A 135 -9.26 -18.25 -10.79
C TYR A 135 -8.85 -18.16 -12.26
N ARG A 136 -7.56 -18.28 -12.57
CA ARG A 136 -7.07 -18.24 -13.95
C ARG A 136 -7.56 -19.42 -14.79
N ARG A 137 -7.73 -20.61 -14.21
CA ARG A 137 -8.34 -21.77 -14.89
C ARG A 137 -9.75 -21.51 -15.38
N LYS A 138 -10.54 -20.72 -14.65
CA LYS A 138 -11.91 -20.34 -15.07
C LYS A 138 -11.92 -19.44 -16.28
N LEU A 139 -10.93 -18.57 -16.36
CA LEU A 139 -10.75 -17.63 -17.47
C LEU A 139 -9.87 -18.21 -18.59
N HIS A 140 -9.38 -19.45 -18.48
CA HIS A 140 -8.28 -19.96 -19.31
C HIS A 140 -8.59 -20.02 -20.81
N GLN A 141 -9.87 -20.11 -21.18
CA GLN A 141 -10.28 -20.14 -22.58
C GLN A 141 -10.16 -18.77 -23.27
N HIS A 142 -9.96 -17.70 -22.49
CA HIS A 142 -9.95 -16.33 -22.98
C HIS A 142 -8.79 -15.52 -22.38
N PRO A 143 -7.62 -15.47 -23.06
CA PRO A 143 -6.45 -14.75 -22.56
C PRO A 143 -6.69 -13.25 -22.37
N THR A 144 -7.65 -12.68 -23.10
CA THR A 144 -8.07 -11.28 -22.95
C THR A 144 -8.76 -11.00 -21.62
N LEU A 145 -9.57 -11.94 -21.09
CA LEU A 145 -10.19 -11.82 -19.77
C LEU A 145 -9.13 -11.85 -18.67
N LEU A 146 -8.15 -12.76 -18.80
CA LEU A 146 -7.02 -12.86 -17.88
C LEU A 146 -6.22 -11.56 -17.84
N ALA A 147 -5.83 -11.04 -19.01
CA ALA A 147 -5.06 -9.81 -19.10
C ALA A 147 -5.81 -8.61 -18.49
N ALA A 148 -7.13 -8.52 -18.71
CA ALA A 148 -7.96 -7.47 -18.12
C ALA A 148 -7.99 -7.56 -16.58
N CYS A 149 -8.16 -8.76 -16.02
CA CYS A 149 -8.12 -8.99 -14.58
C CYS A 149 -6.74 -8.69 -13.98
N ASP A 150 -5.65 -9.12 -14.62
CA ASP A 150 -4.29 -8.88 -14.14
C ASP A 150 -3.99 -7.37 -14.09
N LEU A 151 -4.36 -6.61 -15.12
CA LEU A 151 -4.13 -5.15 -15.18
C LEU A 151 -4.99 -4.38 -14.16
N VAL A 152 -6.30 -4.64 -14.12
CA VAL A 152 -7.22 -3.82 -13.32
C VAL A 152 -7.38 -4.31 -11.89
N CYS A 153 -7.50 -5.63 -11.69
CA CYS A 153 -7.65 -6.21 -10.35
C CYS A 153 -6.28 -6.43 -9.68
N GLY A 154 -5.30 -6.90 -10.44
CA GLY A 154 -3.97 -7.22 -9.95
C GLY A 154 -3.11 -5.99 -9.72
N GLN A 155 -2.82 -5.25 -10.80
CA GLN A 155 -1.97 -4.05 -10.82
C GLN A 155 -2.72 -2.76 -10.42
N GLU A 156 -4.01 -2.86 -10.11
CA GLU A 156 -4.86 -1.76 -9.65
C GLU A 156 -4.95 -0.58 -10.61
N LEU A 157 -4.70 -0.81 -11.91
CA LEU A 157 -4.78 0.22 -12.95
C LEU A 157 -6.23 0.54 -13.28
N THR A 158 -6.55 1.81 -13.48
CA THR A 158 -7.81 2.19 -14.13
C THR A 158 -7.79 1.75 -15.60
N PRO A 159 -8.95 1.50 -16.22
CA PRO A 159 -8.98 1.12 -17.63
C PRO A 159 -8.30 2.12 -18.57
N ARG A 160 -8.35 3.41 -18.22
CA ARG A 160 -7.65 4.48 -18.95
C ARG A 160 -6.13 4.42 -18.80
N GLU A 161 -5.62 3.96 -17.66
CA GLU A 161 -4.17 3.78 -17.45
C GLU A 161 -3.65 2.50 -18.11
N ALA A 162 -4.50 1.46 -18.19
CA ALA A 162 -4.16 0.18 -18.80
C ALA A 162 -4.26 0.19 -20.35
N ALA A 163 -5.07 1.08 -20.91
CA ALA A 163 -5.28 1.21 -22.36
C ALA A 163 -4.49 2.39 -22.96
N ARG A 164 -4.20 2.32 -24.26
CA ARG A 164 -3.54 3.44 -24.98
C ARG A 164 -4.54 4.44 -25.57
N THR A 165 -5.79 4.00 -25.76
CA THR A 165 -6.87 4.81 -26.34
C THR A 165 -8.18 4.64 -25.58
N ASP A 166 -9.06 5.64 -25.67
CA ASP A 166 -10.39 5.60 -25.01
C ASP A 166 -11.27 4.44 -25.53
N ARG A 167 -11.13 4.07 -26.81
CA ARG A 167 -11.84 2.92 -27.39
C ARG A 167 -11.36 1.60 -26.80
N GLU A 168 -10.06 1.46 -26.58
CA GLU A 168 -9.49 0.29 -25.91
C GLU A 168 -9.88 0.25 -24.43
N ALA A 169 -9.94 1.39 -23.75
CA ALA A 169 -10.43 1.47 -22.37
C ALA A 169 -11.87 0.96 -22.28
N GLY A 170 -12.75 1.40 -23.19
CA GLY A 170 -14.12 0.91 -23.29
C GLY A 170 -14.23 -0.59 -23.52
N ARG A 171 -13.37 -1.13 -24.41
CA ARG A 171 -13.30 -2.58 -24.66
C ARG A 171 -12.79 -3.34 -23.44
N LEU A 172 -11.76 -2.83 -22.77
CA LEU A 172 -11.16 -3.42 -21.60
C LEU A 172 -12.18 -3.52 -20.45
N GLU A 173 -13.00 -2.49 -20.28
CA GLU A 173 -14.07 -2.46 -19.28
C GLU A 173 -15.14 -3.53 -19.57
N ALA A 174 -15.61 -3.64 -20.81
CA ALA A 174 -16.59 -4.66 -21.18
C ALA A 174 -16.04 -6.09 -21.00
N VAL A 175 -14.76 -6.31 -21.35
CA VAL A 175 -14.07 -7.58 -21.13
C VAL A 175 -13.93 -7.88 -19.63
N LEU A 176 -13.59 -6.86 -18.83
CA LEU A 176 -13.45 -7.01 -17.38
C LEU A 176 -14.79 -7.34 -16.70
N GLU A 177 -15.88 -6.71 -17.12
CA GLU A 177 -17.22 -6.97 -16.59
C GLU A 177 -17.59 -8.45 -16.74
N VAL A 178 -17.44 -8.99 -17.96
CA VAL A 178 -17.67 -10.43 -18.24
C VAL A 178 -16.75 -11.32 -17.40
N ALA A 179 -15.48 -10.96 -17.28
CA ALA A 179 -14.54 -11.73 -16.47
C ALA A 179 -14.97 -11.78 -14.99
N LEU A 180 -15.39 -10.65 -14.42
CA LEU A 180 -15.81 -10.55 -13.03
C LEU A 180 -17.12 -11.29 -12.77
N ASP A 181 -18.06 -11.32 -13.72
CA ASP A 181 -19.27 -12.13 -13.61
C ASP A 181 -18.96 -13.63 -13.51
N LEU A 182 -18.07 -14.12 -14.37
CA LEU A 182 -17.62 -15.52 -14.33
C LEU A 182 -16.94 -15.87 -13.00
N LEU A 183 -16.16 -14.92 -12.45
CA LEU A 183 -15.51 -15.10 -11.16
C LEU A 183 -16.49 -15.01 -9.97
N ALA A 184 -17.54 -14.20 -10.08
CA ALA A 184 -18.54 -14.00 -9.03
C ALA A 184 -19.46 -15.22 -8.86
N GLN A 185 -19.88 -15.86 -9.96
CA GLN A 185 -20.79 -17.01 -9.95
C GLN A 185 -20.31 -18.17 -9.08
N GLU A 186 -19.00 -18.35 -8.91
CA GLU A 186 -18.46 -19.46 -8.11
C GLU A 186 -18.08 -19.06 -6.68
N GLY A 187 -17.97 -17.77 -6.39
CA GLY A 187 -17.90 -17.30 -5.00
C GLY A 187 -19.18 -17.63 -4.22
N ALA A 188 -20.32 -17.66 -4.91
CA ALA A 188 -21.60 -18.10 -4.36
C ALA A 188 -21.65 -19.62 -4.10
N ALA A 189 -20.98 -20.44 -4.93
CA ALA A 189 -20.99 -21.90 -4.82
C ALA A 189 -20.10 -22.46 -3.68
N GLN A 190 -19.17 -21.67 -3.14
CA GLN A 190 -18.29 -22.09 -2.03
C GLN A 190 -18.74 -21.56 -0.65
N GLY A 191 -19.86 -20.83 -0.60
CA GLY A 191 -20.43 -20.23 0.61
C GLY A 191 -21.79 -20.77 1.04
N SER A 192 -22.26 -21.88 0.46
CA SER A 192 -23.46 -22.62 0.88
C SER A 192 -23.10 -24.00 1.41
#